data_AF-A0A9Q3E8D7-F1
#
_entry.id   AF-A0A9Q3E8D7-F1
#
_cell.length_a   1.000
_cell.length_b   1.000
_cell.length_c   1.000
_cell.angle_alpha   90.00
_cell.angle_beta   90.00
_cell.angle_gamma   90.00
#
_symmetry.space_group_name_H-M   'P 1'
#
loop_
_entity.id
_entity.type
_entity.pdbx_description
1 polymer ?
#
loop_
_entity_poly.entity_id
_entity_poly.type
_entity_poly.pdbx_seq_one_letter_code
_entity_poly.pdbx_strand_id
1 'polypeptide(L)'
;MELLRIICHMGIYEYTRMPFGIKNAPAHFQRMMDTIFKEEILEGWMVIYIDDIIIYSETWEDHVQYIDKVLSKCIPINLKIPSKKCNFRQQELLALGHKVSGLSPVIDQNKVAAVLQKPVPRNIKEMQSFLGFASYYRNHIKTPAHIASSL
;
A
#
# COMPACT_ATOMS: atom_id res chain seq x y z
N MET A 1 1.62 -2.66 -31.08
CA MET A 1 1.60 -2.05 -29.74
C MET A 1 1.94 -0.59 -29.97
N GLU A 2 0.97 0.33 -29.92
CA GLU A 2 1.17 1.76 -30.27
C GLU A 2 0.68 2.72 -29.17
N LEU A 3 0.27 2.20 -28.02
CA LEU A 3 -0.50 2.93 -27.00
C LEU A 3 0.37 3.81 -26.08
N LEU A 4 1.70 3.70 -26.15
CA LEU A 4 2.64 4.40 -25.27
C LEU A 4 3.49 5.44 -26.01
N ARG A 5 3.02 5.91 -27.17
CA ARG A 5 3.71 6.96 -27.92
C ARG A 5 3.45 8.33 -27.33
N ILE A 6 4.49 9.15 -27.31
CA ILE A 6 4.43 10.58 -26.99
C ILE A 6 4.95 11.37 -28.18
N ILE A 7 4.29 12.50 -28.45
CA ILE A 7 4.70 13.43 -29.50
C ILE A 7 5.42 14.60 -28.83
N CYS A 8 6.66 14.83 -29.23
CA CYS A 8 7.46 15.96 -28.81
C CYS A 8 7.78 16.83 -30.03
N HIS A 9 8.22 18.07 -29.81
CA HIS A 9 8.64 18.99 -30.88
C HIS A 9 9.77 18.43 -31.79
N MET A 10 10.52 17.44 -31.29
CA MET A 10 11.61 16.76 -32.00
C MET A 10 11.20 15.45 -32.69
N GLY A 11 9.96 14.96 -32.49
CA GLY A 11 9.50 13.70 -33.09
C GLY A 11 8.61 12.85 -32.19
N ILE A 12 8.40 11.61 -32.60
CA ILE A 12 7.56 10.62 -31.90
C ILE A 12 8.46 9.63 -31.17
N TYR A 13 8.20 9.46 -29.87
CA TYR A 13 8.94 8.53 -29.01
C TYR A 13 7.97 7.52 -28.38
N GLU A 14 8.48 6.37 -27.96
CA GLU A 14 7.69 5.33 -27.28
C GLU A 14 8.38 4.90 -25.99
N TYR A 15 7.58 4.67 -24.94
CA TYR A 15 8.10 4.15 -23.69
C TYR A 15 8.45 2.66 -23.79
N THR A 16 9.66 2.29 -23.36
CA THR A 16 10.13 0.89 -23.26
C THR A 16 9.78 0.24 -21.92
N ARG A 17 9.25 1.02 -20.98
CA ARG A 17 8.80 0.61 -19.64
C ARG A 17 7.46 1.28 -19.36
N MET A 18 6.75 0.80 -18.35
CA MET A 18 5.46 1.36 -17.97
C MET A 18 5.61 2.82 -17.51
N PRO A 19 5.04 3.82 -18.21
CA PRO A 19 5.06 5.20 -17.76
C PRO A 19 4.05 5.44 -16.63
N PHE A 20 4.26 6.54 -15.89
CA PHE A 20 3.28 7.03 -14.93
C PHE A 20 2.01 7.52 -15.62
N GLY A 21 0.89 7.52 -14.89
CA GLY A 21 -0.41 8.03 -15.38
C GLY A 21 -1.29 6.99 -16.08
N ILE A 22 -0.78 5.78 -16.33
CA ILE A 22 -1.61 4.68 -16.83
C ILE A 22 -2.52 4.17 -15.71
N LYS A 23 -3.83 4.22 -15.93
CA LYS A 23 -4.85 3.79 -14.96
C LYS A 23 -4.62 2.39 -14.39
N ASN A 24 -4.18 1.44 -15.22
CA ASN A 24 -4.00 0.05 -14.84
C ASN A 24 -2.56 -0.30 -14.42
N ALA A 25 -1.64 0.66 -14.41
CA ALA A 25 -0.25 0.42 -14.02
C ALA A 25 -0.12 -0.16 -12.60
N PRO A 26 -0.81 0.38 -11.57
CA PRO A 26 -0.71 -0.16 -10.21
C PRO A 26 -1.21 -1.60 -10.10
N ALA A 27 -2.31 -1.93 -10.78
CA ALA A 27 -2.86 -3.28 -10.75
C ALA A 27 -1.95 -4.30 -11.44
N HIS A 28 -1.29 -3.90 -12.53
CA HIS A 28 -0.31 -4.73 -13.20
C HIS A 28 0.95 -4.93 -12.34
N PHE A 29 1.41 -3.87 -11.68
CA PHE A 29 2.56 -3.94 -10.77
C PHE A 29 2.26 -4.84 -9.56
N GLN A 30 1.09 -4.68 -8.92
CA GLN A 30 0.65 -5.53 -7.82
C GLN A 30 0.66 -7.01 -8.24
N ARG A 31 0.07 -7.36 -9.40
CA ARG A 31 0.04 -8.75 -9.89
C ARG A 31 1.44 -9.34 -10.10
N MET A 32 2.37 -8.54 -10.61
CA MET A 32 3.76 -8.95 -10.76
C MET A 32 4.37 -9.25 -9.39
N MET A 33 4.20 -8.35 -8.43
CA MET A 33 4.70 -8.52 -7.07
C MET A 33 4.08 -9.73 -6.35
N ASP A 34 2.76 -9.92 -6.44
CA ASP A 34 2.04 -11.06 -5.88
C ASP A 34 2.55 -12.39 -6.45
N THR A 35 2.96 -12.40 -7.73
CA THR A 35 3.51 -13.59 -8.37
C THR A 35 4.92 -13.89 -7.89
N ILE A 36 5.78 -12.87 -7.74
CA ILE A 36 7.17 -13.03 -7.30
C ILE A 36 7.25 -13.49 -5.84
N PHE A 37 6.40 -12.93 -4.99
CA PHE A 37 6.43 -13.12 -3.53
C PHE A 37 5.30 -13.99 -3.00
N LYS A 38 4.70 -14.80 -3.87
CA LYS A 38 3.54 -15.64 -3.54
C LYS A 38 3.79 -16.52 -2.31
N GLU A 39 4.96 -17.13 -2.23
CA GLU A 39 5.33 -18.03 -1.13
C GLU A 39 5.40 -17.27 0.18
N GLU A 40 6.07 -16.12 0.21
CA GLU A 40 6.25 -15.30 1.40
C GLU A 40 4.93 -14.71 1.93
N ILE A 41 4.03 -14.34 1.00
CA ILE A 41 2.67 -13.89 1.35
C ILE A 41 1.87 -15.04 1.97
N LEU A 42 1.97 -16.25 1.41
CA LEU A 42 1.26 -17.43 1.93
C LEU A 42 1.83 -17.92 3.27
N GLU A 43 3.14 -17.78 3.46
CA GLU A 43 3.81 -18.04 4.74
C GLU A 43 3.44 -17.01 5.82
N GLY A 44 2.82 -15.88 5.44
CA GLY A 44 2.18 -14.93 6.35
C GLY A 44 3.12 -13.90 6.98
N TRP A 45 4.41 -13.92 6.66
CA TRP A 45 5.39 -12.96 7.18
C TRP A 45 5.63 -11.78 6.23
N MET A 46 4.95 -11.72 5.08
CA MET A 46 5.05 -10.61 4.14
C MET A 46 3.68 -10.10 3.70
N VAL A 47 3.56 -8.77 3.58
CA VAL A 47 2.44 -8.10 2.89
C VAL A 47 3.00 -7.15 1.84
N ILE A 48 2.40 -7.14 0.66
CA ILE A 48 2.76 -6.23 -0.42
C ILE A 48 1.56 -5.38 -0.81
N TYR A 49 1.80 -4.08 -0.98
CA TYR A 49 0.83 -3.16 -1.52
C TYR A 49 1.49 -2.20 -2.50
N ILE A 50 1.16 -2.38 -3.77
CA ILE A 50 1.74 -1.65 -4.91
C ILE A 50 3.28 -1.70 -4.80
N ASP A 51 3.91 -0.60 -4.40
CA ASP A 51 5.37 -0.44 -4.34
C ASP A 51 5.96 -0.77 -2.95
N ASP A 52 5.12 -0.95 -1.93
CA ASP A 52 5.54 -1.17 -0.55
C ASP A 52 5.61 -2.68 -0.23
N ILE A 53 6.78 -3.13 0.25
CA ILE A 53 7.01 -4.47 0.79
C ILE A 53 7.13 -4.35 2.31
N ILE A 54 6.28 -5.05 3.04
CA ILE A 54 6.25 -5.07 4.50
C ILE A 54 6.62 -6.47 4.96
N ILE A 55 7.63 -6.56 5.84
CA ILE A 55 8.18 -7.81 6.36
C ILE A 55 7.95 -7.84 7.88
N TYR A 56 7.38 -8.94 8.37
CA TYR A 56 7.14 -9.21 9.79
C TYR A 56 8.05 -10.33 10.27
N SER A 57 8.54 -10.23 11.50
CA SER A 57 9.27 -11.31 12.15
C SER A 57 9.17 -11.16 13.67
N GLU A 58 9.35 -12.26 14.40
CA GLU A 58 9.35 -12.25 15.87
C GLU A 58 10.74 -11.93 16.43
N THR A 59 11.77 -12.46 15.78
CA THR A 59 13.17 -12.25 16.15
C THR A 59 13.90 -11.37 15.13
N TRP A 60 15.04 -10.83 15.55
CA TRP A 60 15.90 -10.05 14.65
C TRP A 60 16.63 -10.96 13.66
N GLU A 61 17.00 -12.15 14.12
CA GLU A 61 17.70 -13.17 13.34
C GLU A 61 16.84 -13.61 12.15
N ASP A 62 15.56 -13.90 12.39
CA ASP A 62 14.60 -14.22 11.32
C ASP A 62 14.40 -13.02 10.39
N HIS A 63 14.36 -11.79 10.94
CA HIS A 63 14.19 -10.58 10.14
C HIS A 63 15.30 -10.42 9.09
N VAL A 64 16.54 -10.66 9.49
CA VAL A 64 17.70 -10.57 8.60
C VAL A 64 17.61 -11.63 7.50
N GLN A 65 17.20 -12.85 7.83
CA GLN A 65 17.00 -13.92 6.85
C GLN A 65 15.88 -13.58 5.85
N TYR A 66 14.77 -13.01 6.33
CA TYR A 66 13.66 -12.60 5.47
C TYR A 66 14.07 -11.48 4.52
N ILE A 67 14.79 -10.46 5.01
CA ILE A 67 15.33 -9.39 4.16
C ILE A 67 16.25 -9.98 3.08
N ASP A 68 17.13 -10.91 3.43
CA ASP A 68 18.04 -11.55 2.48
C ASP A 68 17.29 -12.34 1.40
N LYS A 69 16.24 -13.09 1.78
CA LYS A 69 15.35 -13.80 0.84
C LYS A 69 14.67 -12.82 -0.12
N VAL A 70 14.18 -11.67 0.38
CA VAL A 70 13.55 -10.64 -0.46
C VAL A 70 14.53 -10.04 -1.46
N LEU A 71 15.70 -9.60 -0.98
CA LEU A 71 16.72 -8.99 -1.84
C LEU A 71 17.21 -9.99 -2.91
N SER A 72 17.39 -11.25 -2.53
CA SER A 72 17.79 -12.33 -3.43
C SER A 72 16.77 -12.57 -4.56
N LYS A 73 15.46 -12.42 -4.29
CA LYS A 73 14.41 -12.48 -5.33
C LYS A 73 14.38 -11.21 -6.21
N CYS A 74 14.70 -10.04 -5.65
CA CYS A 74 14.69 -8.76 -6.38
C CYS A 74 15.82 -8.60 -7.41
N ILE A 75 17.02 -9.10 -7.09
CA ILE A 75 18.22 -8.99 -7.94
C ILE A 75 18.01 -9.54 -9.36
N PRO A 76 17.56 -10.81 -9.57
CA PRO A 76 17.46 -11.39 -10.91
C PRO A 76 16.41 -10.70 -11.80
N ILE A 77 15.37 -10.11 -11.20
CA ILE A 77 14.32 -9.37 -11.91
C ILE A 77 14.64 -7.88 -12.08
N ASN A 78 15.82 -7.44 -11.62
CA ASN A 78 16.25 -6.04 -11.63
C ASN A 78 15.24 -5.09 -10.95
N LEU A 79 14.58 -5.57 -9.89
CA LEU A 79 13.71 -4.75 -9.07
C LEU A 79 14.57 -3.94 -8.10
N LYS A 80 14.49 -2.61 -8.20
CA LYS A 80 15.34 -1.71 -7.42
C LYS A 80 14.63 -1.23 -6.18
N ILE A 81 15.25 -1.48 -5.03
CA ILE A 81 14.78 -1.02 -3.73
C ILE A 81 15.72 0.09 -3.25
N PRO A 82 15.28 1.36 -3.23
CA PRO A 82 16.13 2.47 -2.80
C PRO A 82 16.30 2.46 -1.28
N SER A 83 17.52 2.16 -0.81
CA SER A 83 17.85 2.05 0.63
C SER A 83 17.45 3.28 1.46
N LYS A 84 17.52 4.48 0.87
CA LYS A 84 17.12 5.75 1.52
C LYS A 84 15.63 5.83 1.88
N LYS A 85 14.78 5.00 1.25
CA LYS A 85 13.34 4.93 1.52
C LYS A 85 12.96 3.70 2.34
N CYS A 86 13.91 2.84 2.68
CA CYS A 86 13.67 1.66 3.49
C CYS A 86 13.74 2.01 4.97
N ASN A 87 12.74 1.58 5.73
CA ASN A 87 12.75 1.65 7.18
C ASN A 87 13.01 0.25 7.73
N PHE A 88 14.12 0.07 8.44
CA PHE A 88 14.50 -1.21 9.04
C PHE A 88 14.34 -1.18 10.56
N ARG A 89 14.11 -2.35 11.17
CA ARG A 89 14.07 -2.54 12.62
C ARG A 89 13.12 -1.59 13.34
N GLN A 90 11.90 -1.44 12.80
CA GLN A 90 10.86 -0.68 13.46
C GLN A 90 9.99 -1.62 14.29
N GLN A 91 9.79 -1.30 15.57
CA GLN A 91 8.81 -1.99 16.42
C GLN A 91 7.37 -1.66 15.99
N GLU A 92 7.19 -0.49 15.38
CA GLU A 92 5.92 -0.01 14.86
C GLU A 92 6.12 0.63 13.49
N LEU A 93 5.35 0.20 12.49
CA LEU A 93 5.42 0.73 11.13
C LEU A 93 4.10 1.40 10.77
N LEU A 94 4.15 2.65 10.31
CA LEU A 94 3.02 3.28 9.64
C LEU A 94 3.01 2.80 8.19
N ALA A 95 2.14 1.83 7.88
CA ALA A 95 1.97 1.31 6.54
C ALA A 95 0.49 1.34 6.15
N LEU A 96 0.20 1.77 4.92
CA LEU A 96 -1.16 1.77 4.35
C LEU A 96 -2.20 2.58 5.15
N GLY A 97 -1.77 3.56 5.94
CA GLY A 97 -2.68 4.32 6.82
C GLY A 97 -3.10 3.60 8.10
N HIS A 98 -2.38 2.52 8.45
CA HIS A 98 -2.46 1.82 9.72
C HIS A 98 -1.09 1.87 10.41
N LYS A 99 -1.09 2.02 11.73
CA LYS A 99 0.07 1.81 12.57
C LYS A 99 0.12 0.32 12.92
N VAL A 100 1.02 -0.43 12.29
CA VAL A 100 1.21 -1.85 12.59
C VAL A 100 2.22 -1.94 13.74
N SER A 101 1.73 -2.30 14.93
CA SER A 101 2.54 -2.51 16.14
C SER A 101 2.36 -3.97 16.56
N GLY A 102 3.41 -4.78 16.41
CA GLY A 102 3.31 -6.23 16.55
C GLY A 102 2.37 -6.88 15.52
N LEU A 103 1.59 -7.89 15.93
CA LEU A 103 0.70 -8.69 15.07
C LEU A 103 -0.65 -8.03 14.72
N SER A 104 -0.94 -6.84 15.22
CA SER A 104 -2.26 -6.20 15.04
C SER A 104 -2.14 -4.84 14.35
N PRO A 105 -2.85 -4.61 13.22
CA PRO A 105 -2.94 -3.28 12.64
C PRO A 105 -3.76 -2.39 13.58
N VAL A 106 -3.14 -1.32 14.08
CA VAL A 106 -3.79 -0.25 14.85
C VAL A 106 -4.10 0.90 13.88
N ILE A 107 -5.20 1.63 14.09
CA ILE A 107 -5.51 2.79 13.23
C ILE A 107 -4.46 3.88 13.45
N ASP A 108 -4.04 4.54 12.36
CA ASP A 108 -3.27 5.78 12.47
C ASP A 108 -4.09 6.88 13.16
N GLN A 109 -3.70 7.22 14.40
CA GLN A 109 -4.38 8.21 15.22
C GLN A 109 -4.39 9.60 14.58
N ASN A 110 -3.44 9.92 13.69
CA ASN A 110 -3.44 11.19 12.96
C ASN A 110 -4.63 11.28 11.99
N LYS A 111 -4.98 10.16 11.34
CA LYS A 111 -6.16 10.10 10.46
C LYS A 111 -7.47 10.19 11.23
N VAL A 112 -7.52 9.61 12.43
CA VAL A 112 -8.67 9.74 13.34
C VAL A 112 -8.83 11.19 13.81
N ALA A 113 -7.73 11.82 14.25
CA ALA A 113 -7.74 13.22 14.67
C ALA A 113 -8.18 14.17 13.55
N ALA A 114 -7.71 13.94 12.31
CA ALA A 114 -8.11 14.73 11.15
C ALA A 114 -9.62 14.62 10.84
N VAL A 115 -10.24 13.46 11.10
CA VAL A 115 -11.70 13.30 10.94
C VAL A 115 -12.47 13.89 12.11
N LEU A 116 -11.99 13.77 13.35
CA LEU A 116 -12.62 14.40 14.53
C LEU A 116 -12.62 15.93 14.45
N GLN A 117 -11.61 16.52 13.80
CA GLN A 117 -11.51 17.97 13.60
C GLN A 117 -12.32 18.48 12.39
N LYS A 118 -12.81 17.59 11.50
CA LYS A 118 -13.58 18.03 10.35
C LYS A 118 -14.98 18.51 10.77
N PRO A 119 -15.47 19.61 10.19
CA PRO A 119 -16.85 20.04 10.39
C PRO A 119 -17.82 19.01 9.80
N VAL A 120 -19.06 19.02 10.29
CA VAL A 120 -20.14 18.16 9.78
C VAL A 120 -20.29 18.37 8.25
N PRO A 121 -20.34 17.28 7.45
CA PRO A 121 -20.48 17.38 5.99
C PRO A 121 -21.69 18.21 5.59
N ARG A 122 -21.49 19.17 4.68
CA ARG A 122 -22.55 20.07 4.19
C ARG A 122 -23.02 19.75 2.78
N ASN A 123 -22.31 18.87 2.08
CA ASN A 123 -22.63 18.47 0.71
C ASN A 123 -22.42 16.97 0.48
N ILE A 124 -22.95 16.49 -0.64
CA ILE A 124 -22.90 15.07 -1.02
C ILE A 124 -21.46 14.56 -1.17
N LYS A 125 -20.54 15.36 -1.71
CA LYS A 125 -19.13 14.96 -1.87
C LYS A 125 -18.44 14.75 -0.52
N GLU A 126 -18.65 15.65 0.43
CA GLU A 126 -18.12 15.55 1.79
C GLU A 126 -18.73 14.35 2.53
N MET A 127 -20.03 14.11 2.35
CA MET A 127 -20.70 12.95 2.94
C MET A 127 -20.13 11.63 2.38
N GLN A 128 -19.98 11.53 1.06
CA GLN A 128 -19.37 10.36 0.41
C GLN A 128 -17.91 10.15 0.85
N SER A 129 -17.15 11.23 1.02
CA SER A 129 -15.78 11.16 1.54
C SER A 129 -15.73 10.63 2.97
N PHE A 130 -16.64 11.11 3.84
CA PHE A 130 -16.75 10.63 5.22
C PHE A 130 -17.18 9.16 5.29
N LEU A 131 -18.20 8.76 4.52
CA LEU A 131 -18.66 7.38 4.44
C LEU A 131 -17.56 6.45 3.89
N GLY A 132 -16.79 6.90 2.90
CA GLY A 132 -15.63 6.17 2.38
C GLY A 132 -14.58 5.91 3.46
N PHE A 133 -14.27 6.93 4.29
CA PHE A 133 -13.37 6.79 5.43
C PHE A 133 -13.92 5.81 6.48
N ALA A 134 -15.17 5.97 6.89
CA ALA A 134 -15.80 5.11 7.89
C ALA A 134 -15.88 3.65 7.42
N SER A 135 -16.14 3.44 6.13
CA SER A 135 -16.14 2.11 5.50
C SER A 135 -14.75 1.48 5.49
N TYR A 136 -13.71 2.26 5.18
CA TYR A 136 -12.32 1.78 5.19
C TYR A 136 -11.87 1.28 6.56
N TYR A 137 -12.27 1.96 7.64
CA TYR A 137 -11.93 1.57 9.02
C TYR A 137 -13.00 0.70 9.71
N ARG A 138 -13.98 0.17 8.96
CA ARG A 138 -15.13 -0.57 9.52
C ARG A 138 -14.73 -1.71 10.46
N ASN A 139 -13.64 -2.41 10.20
CA ASN A 139 -13.16 -3.52 11.03
C ASN A 139 -12.76 -3.10 12.46
N HIS A 140 -12.47 -1.82 12.68
CA HIS A 140 -12.15 -1.26 14.00
C HIS A 140 -13.36 -0.62 14.69
N ILE A 141 -14.46 -0.46 13.97
CA ILE A 141 -15.72 0.06 14.49
C ILE A 141 -16.52 -1.16 14.96
N LYS A 142 -16.72 -1.30 16.27
CA LYS A 142 -17.67 -2.28 16.84
C LYS A 142 -19.08 -1.88 16.39
N THR A 143 -19.48 -2.32 15.19
CA THR A 143 -20.68 -1.87 14.47
C THR A 143 -22.00 -2.20 15.19
N PRO A 144 -23.10 -1.56 14.75
CA PRO A 144 -24.00 -2.26 13.84
C PRO A 144 -24.28 -1.45 12.57
N ALA A 145 -24.51 -2.15 11.46
CA ALA A 145 -24.86 -1.63 10.14
C ALA A 145 -26.11 -0.70 10.09
N HIS A 146 -26.75 -0.48 11.24
CA HIS A 146 -27.96 0.31 11.43
C HIS A 146 -27.72 1.84 11.49
N ILE A 147 -26.48 2.29 11.70
CA ILE A 147 -26.16 3.74 11.76
C ILE A 147 -25.97 4.33 10.35
N ALA A 148 -25.46 3.53 9.41
CA ALA A 148 -25.25 3.97 8.03
C ALA A 148 -26.53 3.95 7.18
N SER A 149 -27.61 3.28 7.63
CA SER A 149 -28.90 3.26 6.92
C SER A 149 -29.71 4.56 7.09
N SER A 150 -29.29 5.46 7.98
CA SER A 150 -29.99 6.71 8.32
C SER A 150 -29.30 7.98 7.80
N LEU A 151 -28.24 7.82 6.98
CA LEU A 151 -27.47 8.88 6.33
C LEU A 151 -27.63 8.79 4.81
#